data_AF-A0A7X9RVI7-F1
#
_entry.id   AF-A0A7X9RVI7-F1
#
_cell.length_a   1.000
_cell.length_b   1.000
_cell.length_c   1.000
_cell.angle_alpha   90.00
_cell.angle_beta   90.00
_cell.angle_gamma   90.00
#
_symmetry.space_group_name_H-M   'P 1'
#
loop_
_entity.id
_entity.type
_entity.pdbx_description
1 polymer ?
#
loop_
_entity_poly.entity_id
_entity_poly.type
_entity_poly.pdbx_seq_one_letter_code
_entity_poly.pdbx_strand_id
1 'polypeptide(L)'
;MEKAKNQDINSIRYTSHCFEQLIKLVIQQFTLNHNQYTPKRVTQLYGFGNYDPNEPNLKNDFEKQSGDFVNGKYLYDKNRALESGKIQIKINSYYSQLMVNYIGYQDFYDFIDNEIEDVEEKEKQLEWLNQKQNVENSYYISYHFGENKQVIKGQVEIYNDWKNVKYKYIYHQNDGTYKEFHYQGQLTKRVDIIHIRTKTLMDNKLVDSGEDILYAGHIEPNSSPFLIGTYNAFDIYNRVIAGKLIFEKFDSKDEMIEASLKREIPNYIIQEIRNQLIMNNGRVPNSSLEISSKSPFASTYEKLTGSYQINFSYAENDSADLQFNIDPITYKISSATEGCIFKKDDIDIIQNGSVVHFSFQLLGLSKVLSGEIFFKSFYLNQLEEPFEGVFSGMDHEGKLINGKVRIVKNEMPTFSNK
;
A
#
# COMPACT_ATOMS: atom_id res chain seq x y z
N MET A 1 -1.66 37.04 26.05
CA MET A 1 -1.13 35.87 25.29
C MET A 1 -0.06 35.23 26.15
N GLU A 2 -0.43 34.22 26.93
CA GLU A 2 0.53 33.44 27.71
C GLU A 2 1.48 32.73 26.76
N LYS A 3 2.79 32.98 26.90
CA LYS A 3 3.83 32.21 26.25
C LYS A 3 3.68 30.77 26.72
N ALA A 4 3.27 29.88 25.83
CA ALA A 4 3.23 28.44 26.05
C ALA A 4 4.66 27.91 26.25
N LYS A 5 5.20 28.08 27.45
CA LYS A 5 6.47 27.49 27.87
C LYS A 5 6.25 26.00 28.10
N ASN A 6 7.14 25.20 27.52
CA ASN A 6 7.32 23.76 27.68
C ASN A 6 6.30 22.87 26.96
N GLN A 7 6.53 22.66 25.67
CA GLN A 7 6.23 21.37 25.04
C GLN A 7 7.56 20.62 24.88
N ASP A 8 7.61 19.36 25.36
CA ASP A 8 8.69 18.40 25.08
C ASP A 8 8.68 18.02 23.59
N ILE A 9 9.10 18.96 22.76
CA ILE A 9 9.39 18.71 21.35
C ILE A 9 10.70 17.93 21.34
N ASN A 10 10.70 16.67 20.88
CA ASN A 10 11.95 15.88 20.75
C ASN A 10 12.87 16.39 19.62
N SER A 11 12.35 17.21 18.70
CA SER A 11 13.12 17.76 17.58
C SER A 11 12.51 19.03 16.99
N ILE A 12 13.32 20.05 16.76
CA ILE A 12 12.98 21.32 16.12
C ILE A 12 13.22 21.23 14.60
N ARG A 13 12.35 21.87 13.81
CA ARG A 13 12.50 22.01 12.35
C ARG A 13 12.89 23.45 12.01
N TYR A 14 13.99 23.59 11.27
CA TYR A 14 14.46 24.87 10.77
C TYR A 14 14.21 24.99 9.27
N THR A 15 13.88 26.18 8.78
CA THR A 15 14.10 26.54 7.38
C THR A 15 15.60 26.51 7.09
N SER A 16 15.98 26.30 5.83
CA SER A 16 17.39 26.36 5.44
C SER A 16 18.02 27.68 5.82
N HIS A 17 17.31 28.80 5.64
CA HIS A 17 17.77 30.14 5.97
C HIS A 17 18.07 30.30 7.47
N CYS A 18 17.12 29.94 8.34
CA CYS A 18 17.30 30.07 9.78
C CYS A 18 18.40 29.13 10.29
N PHE A 19 18.51 27.92 9.75
CA PHE A 19 19.57 26.99 10.15
C PHE A 19 20.95 27.47 9.70
N GLU A 20 21.06 28.06 8.52
CA GLU A 20 22.29 28.65 7.99
C GLU A 20 22.80 29.78 8.90
N GLN A 21 21.93 30.70 9.29
CA GLN A 21 22.30 31.78 10.22
C GLN A 21 22.74 31.23 11.58
N LEU A 22 22.02 30.25 12.12
CA LEU A 22 22.39 29.63 13.40
C LEU A 22 23.80 29.01 13.33
N ILE A 23 24.09 28.20 12.30
CA ILE A 23 25.40 27.57 12.16
C ILE A 23 26.50 28.62 11.95
N LYS A 24 26.24 29.65 11.16
CA LYS A 24 27.19 30.75 10.93
C LYS A 24 27.57 31.43 12.25
N LEU A 25 26.58 31.78 13.09
CA LEU A 25 26.84 32.41 14.39
C LEU A 25 27.56 31.46 15.35
N VAL A 26 27.20 30.17 15.37
CA VAL A 26 27.91 29.17 16.19
C VAL A 26 29.39 29.08 15.81
N ILE A 27 29.71 29.06 14.53
CA ILE A 27 31.09 29.01 14.04
C ILE A 27 31.83 30.32 14.36
N GLN A 28 31.17 31.47 14.24
CA GLN A 28 31.74 32.76 14.61
C GLN A 28 32.06 32.82 16.11
N GLN A 29 31.11 32.42 16.96
CA GLN A 29 31.30 32.38 18.41
C GLN A 29 32.44 31.43 18.81
N PHE A 30 32.54 30.26 18.17
CA PHE A 30 33.65 29.33 18.36
C PHE A 30 34.99 29.97 18.01
N THR A 31 35.06 30.62 16.85
CA THR A 31 36.28 31.29 16.39
C THR A 31 36.70 32.38 17.37
N LEU A 32 35.75 33.14 17.92
CA LEU A 32 35.99 34.17 18.94
C LEU A 32 36.48 33.58 20.27
N ASN A 33 35.81 32.53 20.78
CA ASN A 33 36.15 31.89 22.06
C ASN A 33 37.56 31.29 22.08
N HIS A 34 38.10 30.96 20.91
CA HIS A 34 39.42 30.34 20.75
C HIS A 34 40.43 31.25 20.06
N ASN A 35 40.39 32.56 20.30
CA ASN A 35 41.37 33.53 19.80
C ASN A 35 41.56 33.51 18.27
N GLN A 36 40.45 33.54 17.53
CA GLN A 36 40.42 33.48 16.06
C GLN A 36 40.93 32.15 15.47
N TYR A 37 40.86 31.05 16.24
CA TYR A 37 41.22 29.72 15.77
C TYR A 37 40.31 29.25 14.64
N THR A 38 40.90 28.86 13.51
CA THR A 38 40.20 28.28 12.36
C THR A 38 40.70 26.85 12.12
N PRO A 39 39.88 25.82 12.40
CA PRO A 39 40.29 24.43 12.19
C PRO A 39 40.55 24.12 10.71
N LYS A 40 41.66 23.44 10.40
CA LYS A 40 42.00 23.03 9.02
C LYS A 40 41.10 21.94 8.45
N ARG A 41 40.39 21.19 9.31
CA ARG A 41 39.55 20.05 8.95
C ARG A 41 38.20 20.17 9.63
N VAL A 42 37.11 19.87 8.90
CA VAL A 42 35.75 19.82 9.45
C VAL A 42 35.59 18.80 10.57
N THR A 43 36.34 17.69 10.52
CA THR A 43 36.39 16.69 11.61
C THR A 43 36.93 17.29 12.90
N GLN A 44 37.88 18.23 12.80
CA GLN A 44 38.40 18.96 13.96
C GLN A 44 37.36 19.94 14.47
N LEU A 45 36.73 20.75 13.61
CA LEU A 45 35.71 21.72 14.02
C LEU A 45 34.59 21.07 14.84
N TYR A 46 34.05 19.95 14.37
CA TYR A 46 32.92 19.29 15.04
C TYR A 46 33.33 18.23 16.08
N GLY A 47 34.60 17.86 16.17
CA GLY A 47 35.09 16.88 17.15
C GLY A 47 34.62 15.44 16.89
N PHE A 48 34.83 14.90 15.68
CA PHE A 48 34.54 13.51 15.35
C PHE A 48 35.59 12.88 14.42
N GLY A 49 35.67 11.55 14.40
CA GLY A 49 36.67 10.84 13.59
C GLY A 49 38.10 11.02 14.13
N ASN A 50 39.08 11.18 13.23
CA ASN A 50 40.49 11.41 13.59
C ASN A 50 40.77 12.89 13.92
N TYR A 51 40.10 13.43 14.94
CA TYR A 51 40.34 14.77 15.48
C TYR A 51 41.31 14.73 16.67
N ASP A 52 42.00 15.84 16.97
CA ASP A 52 42.81 15.98 18.18
C ASP A 52 41.94 16.53 19.32
N PRO A 53 41.73 15.77 20.42
CA PRO A 53 40.93 16.21 21.55
C PRO A 53 41.57 17.38 22.34
N ASN A 54 42.87 17.63 22.16
CA ASN A 54 43.57 18.73 22.82
C ASN A 54 43.45 20.06 22.04
N GLU A 55 43.08 19.99 20.76
CA GLU A 55 42.78 21.18 19.96
C GLU A 55 41.31 21.61 20.13
N PRO A 56 41.00 22.92 20.02
CA PRO A 56 39.63 23.41 20.11
C PRO A 56 38.67 22.72 19.12
N ASN A 57 37.46 22.41 19.59
CA ASN A 57 36.37 21.86 18.78
C ASN A 57 35.00 22.10 19.45
N LEU A 58 33.94 22.17 18.63
CA LEU A 58 32.57 22.44 19.08
C LEU A 58 32.05 21.38 20.06
N LYS A 59 32.41 20.11 19.85
CA LYS A 59 32.02 19.03 20.78
C LYS A 59 32.50 19.37 22.19
N ASN A 60 33.78 19.62 22.38
CA ASN A 60 34.34 19.93 23.70
C ASN A 60 33.72 21.19 24.32
N ASP A 61 33.46 22.22 23.52
CA ASP A 61 32.82 23.45 23.99
C ASP A 61 31.38 23.19 24.47
N PHE A 62 30.63 22.42 23.70
CA PHE A 62 29.26 22.04 24.02
C PHE A 62 29.19 21.10 25.24
N GLU A 63 30.11 20.14 25.37
CA GLU A 63 30.21 19.27 26.54
C GLU A 63 30.56 20.07 27.82
N LYS A 64 31.42 21.09 27.71
CA LYS A 64 31.72 21.99 28.83
C LYS A 64 30.51 22.83 29.25
N GLN A 65 29.69 23.24 28.28
CA GLN A 65 28.51 24.06 28.52
C GLN A 65 27.36 23.24 29.15
N SER A 66 27.12 22.02 28.67
CA SER A 66 25.99 21.20 29.12
C SER A 66 26.33 20.24 30.26
N GLY A 67 27.59 19.84 30.38
CA GLY A 67 28.03 18.76 31.29
C GLY A 67 27.73 17.34 30.77
N ASP A 68 27.15 17.22 29.57
CA ASP A 68 26.74 15.96 28.96
C ASP A 68 27.58 15.63 27.73
N PHE A 69 27.59 14.35 27.32
CA PHE A 69 28.24 13.91 26.09
C PHE A 69 27.58 14.48 24.82
N VAL A 70 28.41 14.93 23.87
CA VAL A 70 27.94 15.51 22.60
C VAL A 70 28.46 14.70 21.41
N ASN A 71 27.56 14.31 20.51
CA ASN A 71 27.93 13.64 19.26
C ASN A 71 28.27 14.66 18.16
N GLY A 72 29.56 14.96 18.00
CA GLY A 72 30.07 15.84 16.96
C GLY A 72 29.69 15.44 15.53
N LYS A 73 29.62 14.13 15.24
CA LYS A 73 29.23 13.63 13.91
C LYS A 73 27.79 13.99 13.57
N TYR A 74 26.90 13.96 14.55
CA TYR A 74 25.49 14.33 14.37
C TYR A 74 25.35 15.78 13.90
N LEU A 75 26.08 16.71 14.52
CA LEU A 75 26.09 18.13 14.15
C LEU A 75 26.63 18.35 12.74
N TYR A 76 27.75 17.71 12.42
CA TYR A 76 28.31 17.73 11.06
C TYR A 76 27.32 17.22 10.01
N ASP A 77 26.63 16.10 10.27
CA ASP A 77 25.65 15.53 9.33
C ASP A 77 24.46 16.50 9.09
N LYS A 78 24.11 17.34 10.07
CA LYS A 78 23.08 18.40 9.90
C LYS A 78 23.58 19.56 9.06
N ASN A 79 24.81 20.02 9.27
CA ASN A 79 25.40 21.05 8.41
C ASN A 79 25.55 20.55 6.97
N ARG A 80 25.99 19.31 6.77
CA ARG A 80 26.06 18.69 5.44
C ARG A 80 24.69 18.58 4.76
N ALA A 81 23.63 18.37 5.53
CA ALA A 81 22.27 18.36 5.00
C ALA A 81 21.86 19.74 4.47
N LEU A 82 22.26 20.83 5.14
CA LEU A 82 22.09 22.20 4.65
C LEU A 82 22.88 22.42 3.35
N GLU A 83 24.16 22.07 3.32
CA GLU A 83 25.03 22.18 2.14
C GLU A 83 24.51 21.40 0.93
N SER A 84 23.80 20.29 1.15
CA SER A 84 23.16 19.50 0.09
C SER A 84 21.88 20.13 -0.49
N GLY A 85 21.49 21.33 -0.04
CA GLY A 85 20.33 22.06 -0.55
C GLY A 85 18.99 21.65 0.08
N LYS A 86 18.99 21.02 1.27
CA LYS A 86 17.72 20.72 1.94
C LYS A 86 17.06 22.01 2.43
N ILE A 87 15.85 22.25 1.94
CA ILE A 87 14.98 23.36 2.34
C ILE A 87 14.54 23.33 3.81
N GLN A 88 14.65 22.17 4.47
CA GLN A 88 14.25 21.99 5.86
C GLN A 88 15.24 21.09 6.61
N ILE A 89 15.71 21.56 7.77
CA ILE A 89 16.64 20.86 8.63
C ILE A 89 15.96 20.50 9.95
N LYS A 90 15.74 19.20 10.16
CA LYS A 90 15.21 18.67 11.42
C LYS A 90 16.36 18.29 12.35
N ILE A 91 16.42 18.88 13.54
CA ILE A 91 17.43 18.63 14.55
C ILE A 91 16.79 18.29 15.89
N ASN A 92 17.43 17.48 16.72
CA ASN A 92 16.96 17.18 18.07
C ASN A 92 16.98 18.47 18.92
N SER A 93 15.95 18.65 19.76
CA SER A 93 15.76 19.90 20.51
C SER A 93 16.86 20.17 21.53
N TYR A 94 17.47 19.14 22.10
CA TYR A 94 18.64 19.29 22.97
C TYR A 94 19.80 19.95 22.21
N TYR A 95 20.17 19.43 21.04
CA TYR A 95 21.26 20.00 20.22
C TYR A 95 20.93 21.41 19.72
N SER A 96 19.66 21.65 19.37
CA SER A 96 19.18 22.97 19.00
C SER A 96 19.36 23.98 20.13
N GLN A 97 18.84 23.66 21.32
CA GLN A 97 18.92 24.51 22.50
C GLN A 97 20.38 24.78 22.88
N LEU A 98 21.21 23.74 22.78
CA LEU A 98 22.62 23.84 23.10
C LEU A 98 23.36 24.82 22.16
N MET A 99 23.08 24.77 20.84
CA MET A 99 23.64 25.73 19.88
C MET A 99 23.15 27.16 20.12
N VAL A 100 21.86 27.34 20.37
CA VAL A 100 21.23 28.65 20.64
C VAL A 100 21.81 29.27 21.92
N ASN A 101 21.94 28.48 22.99
CA ASN A 101 22.56 28.93 24.22
C ASN A 101 24.04 29.29 24.03
N TYR A 102 24.76 28.54 23.19
CA TYR A 102 26.18 28.78 22.93
C TYR A 102 26.44 30.15 22.31
N ILE A 103 25.51 30.63 21.45
CA ILE A 103 25.57 31.96 20.84
C ILE A 103 24.89 33.05 21.70
N GLY A 104 24.48 32.73 22.93
CA GLY A 104 24.02 33.70 23.92
C GLY A 104 22.51 33.95 23.99
N TYR A 105 21.70 33.20 23.25
CA TYR A 105 20.24 33.32 23.26
C TYR A 105 19.58 32.38 24.27
N GLN A 106 18.46 32.79 24.87
CA GLN A 106 17.79 32.01 25.91
C GLN A 106 17.09 30.77 25.37
N ASP A 107 16.45 30.92 24.23
CA ASP A 107 15.70 29.87 23.55
C ASP A 107 15.59 30.15 22.06
N PHE A 108 15.02 29.20 21.34
CA PHE A 108 14.92 29.30 19.89
C PHE A 108 14.06 30.49 19.41
N TYR A 109 13.05 30.90 20.19
CA TYR A 109 12.23 32.06 19.84
C TYR A 109 13.03 33.35 19.99
N ASP A 110 13.83 33.46 21.06
CA ASP A 110 14.75 34.57 21.29
C ASP A 110 15.77 34.70 20.16
N PHE A 111 16.33 33.58 19.69
CA PHE A 111 17.21 33.58 18.51
C PHE A 111 16.50 34.09 17.25
N ILE A 112 15.32 33.56 16.92
CA ILE A 112 14.57 33.98 15.73
C ILE A 112 14.25 35.46 15.78
N ASP A 113 13.86 35.95 16.96
CA ASP A 113 13.40 37.32 17.11
C ASP A 113 14.51 38.35 16.89
N ASN A 114 15.75 38.01 17.25
CA ASN A 114 16.89 38.92 17.20
C ASN A 114 17.79 38.75 15.96
N GLU A 115 17.87 37.54 15.36
CA GLU A 115 18.85 37.25 14.29
C GLU A 115 18.25 37.08 12.88
N ILE A 116 16.93 36.87 12.77
CA ILE A 116 16.28 36.66 11.46
C ILE A 116 15.60 37.96 11.03
N GLU A 117 16.30 38.73 10.20
CA GLU A 117 15.82 40.02 9.68
C GLU A 117 14.80 39.87 8.53
N ASP A 118 14.91 38.79 7.74
CA ASP A 118 13.98 38.50 6.66
C ASP A 118 12.60 38.14 7.25
N VAL A 119 11.62 39.02 7.03
CA VAL A 119 10.28 38.91 7.59
C VAL A 119 9.56 37.67 7.06
N GLU A 120 9.72 37.33 5.78
CA GLU A 120 9.05 36.16 5.17
C GLU A 120 9.62 34.85 5.75
N GLU A 121 10.95 34.74 5.85
CA GLU A 121 11.58 33.57 6.46
C GLU A 121 11.32 33.48 7.96
N LYS A 122 11.24 34.61 8.67
CA LYS A 122 10.86 34.67 10.10
C LYS A 122 9.44 34.17 10.31
N GLU A 123 8.47 34.67 9.53
CA GLU A 123 7.07 34.23 9.63
C GLU A 123 6.92 32.73 9.32
N LYS A 124 7.56 32.26 8.25
CA LYS A 124 7.59 30.85 7.85
C LYS A 124 8.21 29.94 8.93
N GLN A 125 9.29 30.39 9.55
CA GLN A 125 9.94 29.66 10.64
C GLN A 125 9.05 29.58 11.90
N LEU A 126 8.38 30.68 12.26
CA LEU A 126 7.44 30.72 13.37
C LEU A 126 6.19 29.88 13.10
N GLU A 127 5.69 29.87 11.86
CA GLU A 127 4.58 28.99 11.46
C GLU A 127 4.92 27.51 11.69
N TRP A 128 6.12 27.08 11.27
CA TRP A 128 6.56 25.70 11.48
C TRP A 128 6.75 25.30 12.94
N LEU A 129 7.14 26.26 13.80
CA LEU A 129 7.24 26.03 15.24
C LEU A 129 5.88 25.92 15.91
N ASN A 130 4.94 26.76 15.47
CA ASN A 130 3.62 26.86 16.04
C ASN A 130 2.63 25.86 15.43
N GLN A 131 3.02 25.15 14.36
CA GLN A 131 2.37 23.92 13.94
C GLN A 131 2.47 22.90 15.07
N LYS A 132 1.45 22.89 15.93
CA LYS A 132 1.15 21.72 16.75
C LYS A 132 1.12 20.54 15.79
N GLN A 133 2.08 19.62 15.91
CA GLN A 133 1.82 18.27 15.45
C GLN A 133 0.64 17.80 16.31
N ASN A 134 -0.58 17.91 15.79
CA ASN A 134 -1.70 17.17 16.33
C ASN A 134 -1.33 15.69 16.12
N VAL A 135 -0.66 15.10 17.10
CA VAL A 135 -0.47 13.66 17.23
C VAL A 135 -1.82 13.10 17.69
N GLU A 136 -2.85 13.34 16.88
CA GLU A 136 -4.16 12.76 17.10
C GLU A 136 -4.15 11.35 16.54
N ASN A 137 -4.52 10.40 17.39
CA ASN A 137 -4.76 9.04 16.96
C ASN A 137 -5.88 9.05 15.92
N SER A 138 -5.77 8.15 14.96
CA SER A 138 -6.72 8.05 13.85
C SER A 138 -7.43 6.71 13.97
N TYR A 139 -8.76 6.76 13.93
CA TYR A 139 -9.62 5.61 14.21
C TYR A 139 -10.34 5.20 12.94
N TYR A 140 -10.23 3.92 12.58
CA TYR A 140 -10.88 3.37 11.40
C TYR A 140 -11.55 2.04 11.72
N ILE A 141 -12.60 1.71 10.97
CA ILE A 141 -13.03 0.33 10.80
C ILE A 141 -12.43 -0.19 9.49
N SER A 142 -11.70 -1.29 9.58
CA SER A 142 -11.28 -2.08 8.43
C SER A 142 -12.35 -3.10 8.07
N TYR A 143 -12.59 -3.27 6.77
CA TYR A 143 -13.49 -4.26 6.21
C TYR A 143 -12.77 -5.10 5.18
N HIS A 144 -12.88 -6.41 5.30
CA HIS A 144 -12.42 -7.36 4.28
C HIS A 144 -13.36 -8.55 4.20
N PHE A 145 -13.37 -9.24 3.05
CA PHE A 145 -14.19 -10.44 2.87
C PHE A 145 -13.41 -11.66 3.31
N GLY A 146 -13.87 -12.27 4.40
CA GLY A 146 -13.20 -13.35 5.10
C GLY A 146 -13.51 -14.75 4.57
N GLU A 147 -12.80 -15.70 5.16
CA GLU A 147 -12.75 -17.10 4.80
C GLU A 147 -14.08 -17.86 4.93
N ASN A 148 -14.97 -17.35 5.77
CA ASN A 148 -16.33 -17.89 5.96
C ASN A 148 -17.36 -17.27 5.02
N LYS A 149 -16.92 -16.68 3.90
CA LYS A 149 -17.76 -15.96 2.92
C LYS A 149 -18.60 -14.84 3.57
N GLN A 150 -18.00 -14.12 4.51
CA GLN A 150 -18.63 -13.03 5.23
C GLN A 150 -17.65 -11.87 5.39
N VAL A 151 -18.16 -10.65 5.56
CA VAL A 151 -17.30 -9.50 5.84
C VAL A 151 -16.87 -9.53 7.30
N ILE A 152 -15.57 -9.33 7.53
CA ILE A 152 -14.97 -9.20 8.85
C ILE A 152 -14.66 -7.73 9.10
N LYS A 153 -15.04 -7.25 10.29
CA LYS A 153 -14.69 -5.91 10.76
C LYS A 153 -13.44 -5.98 11.64
N GLY A 154 -12.55 -5.02 11.48
CA GLY A 154 -11.44 -4.80 12.40
C GLY A 154 -11.41 -3.36 12.89
N GLN A 155 -11.37 -3.16 14.19
CA GLN A 155 -11.07 -1.85 14.79
C GLN A 155 -9.59 -1.54 14.52
N VAL A 156 -9.31 -0.34 14.01
CA VAL A 156 -7.96 0.09 13.64
C VAL A 156 -7.65 1.41 14.34
N GLU A 157 -6.62 1.40 15.17
CA GLU A 157 -6.09 2.60 15.84
C GLU A 157 -4.68 2.88 15.33
N ILE A 158 -4.52 3.98 14.59
CA ILE A 158 -3.23 4.47 14.07
C ILE A 158 -2.74 5.59 14.99
N TYR A 159 -1.47 5.53 15.39
CA TYR A 159 -0.90 6.47 16.37
C TYR A 159 0.58 6.72 16.10
N ASN A 160 1.14 7.67 16.86
CA ASN A 160 2.52 8.14 16.73
C ASN A 160 2.85 8.61 15.30
N ASP A 161 2.04 9.55 14.77
CA ASP A 161 2.30 10.17 13.46
C ASP A 161 2.34 9.15 12.32
N TRP A 162 1.30 8.29 12.26
CA TRP A 162 1.16 7.25 11.23
C TRP A 162 2.37 6.29 11.16
N LYS A 163 2.95 5.93 12.31
CA LYS A 163 4.05 4.95 12.40
C LYS A 163 3.64 3.61 12.96
N ASN A 164 2.63 3.59 13.83
CA ASN A 164 2.16 2.38 14.48
C ASN A 164 0.65 2.23 14.32
N VAL A 165 0.20 0.98 14.29
CA VAL A 165 -1.21 0.63 14.25
C VAL A 165 -1.50 -0.56 15.15
N LYS A 166 -2.70 -0.56 15.72
CA LYS A 166 -3.30 -1.71 16.38
C LYS A 166 -4.56 -2.11 15.63
N TYR A 167 -4.69 -3.41 15.38
CA TYR A 167 -5.91 -4.01 14.88
C TYR A 167 -6.55 -4.86 15.98
N LYS A 168 -7.87 -4.86 15.98
CA LYS A 168 -8.70 -5.81 16.71
C LYS A 168 -9.83 -6.28 15.81
N TYR A 169 -9.67 -7.48 15.23
CA TYR A 169 -10.68 -8.10 14.39
C TYR A 169 -11.78 -8.74 15.23
N ILE A 170 -13.02 -8.58 14.80
CA ILE A 170 -14.22 -9.00 15.52
C ILE A 170 -14.94 -10.07 14.70
N TYR A 171 -15.06 -11.26 15.28
CA TYR A 171 -15.73 -12.42 14.68
C TYR A 171 -16.99 -12.75 15.47
N HIS A 172 -18.13 -12.27 14.98
CA HIS A 172 -19.43 -12.59 15.57
C HIS A 172 -19.73 -14.09 15.54
N GLN A 173 -20.28 -14.58 16.65
CA GLN A 173 -20.72 -15.96 16.83
C GLN A 173 -22.26 -16.05 16.73
N ASN A 174 -22.78 -17.27 16.60
CA ASN A 174 -24.23 -17.49 16.46
C ASN A 174 -25.00 -17.23 17.75
N ASP A 175 -24.36 -17.31 18.91
CA ASP A 175 -24.94 -17.06 20.23
C ASP A 175 -25.00 -15.56 20.60
N GLY A 176 -24.61 -14.67 19.68
CA GLY A 176 -24.55 -13.23 19.90
C GLY A 176 -23.24 -12.73 20.51
N THR A 177 -22.33 -13.62 20.91
CA THR A 177 -20.98 -13.25 21.36
C THR A 177 -20.06 -12.97 20.16
N TYR A 178 -18.82 -12.57 20.43
CA TYR A 178 -17.80 -12.41 19.39
C TYR A 178 -16.42 -12.83 19.91
N LYS A 179 -15.56 -13.26 18.98
CA LYS A 179 -14.13 -13.51 19.25
C LYS A 179 -13.29 -12.34 18.76
N GLU A 180 -12.20 -12.07 19.46
CA GLU A 180 -11.27 -10.98 19.15
C GLU A 180 -9.91 -11.55 18.74
N PHE A 181 -9.32 -10.95 17.70
CA PHE A 181 -7.94 -11.23 17.31
C PHE A 181 -7.17 -9.92 17.20
N HIS A 182 -6.06 -9.84 17.92
CA HIS A 182 -5.29 -8.61 18.06
C HIS A 182 -4.00 -8.68 17.25
N TYR A 183 -3.73 -7.61 16.50
CA TYR A 183 -2.52 -7.47 15.73
C TYR A 183 -1.91 -6.10 15.98
N GLN A 184 -0.58 -6.03 15.90
CA GLN A 184 0.16 -4.78 16.00
C GLN A 184 0.98 -4.63 14.73
N GLY A 185 1.07 -3.41 14.20
CA GLY A 185 1.77 -3.17 12.95
C GLY A 185 2.58 -1.89 12.93
N GLN A 186 3.52 -1.86 12.01
CA GLN A 186 4.31 -0.68 11.67
C GLN A 186 3.91 -0.19 10.28
N LEU A 187 3.81 1.12 10.15
CA LEU A 187 3.43 1.77 8.90
C LEU A 187 4.65 2.42 8.26
N THR A 188 4.76 2.26 6.95
CA THR A 188 5.72 2.99 6.13
C THR A 188 4.99 3.63 4.96
N LYS A 189 5.13 4.95 4.83
CA LYS A 189 4.55 5.72 3.72
C LYS A 189 5.57 5.85 2.59
N ARG A 190 5.16 5.50 1.38
CA ARG A 190 5.91 5.75 0.13
C ARG A 190 5.00 6.53 -0.81
N VAL A 191 5.24 7.83 -0.90
CA VAL A 191 4.43 8.76 -1.70
C VAL A 191 2.95 8.67 -1.27
N ASP A 192 2.10 8.08 -2.08
CA ASP A 192 0.65 7.92 -1.98
C ASP A 192 0.22 6.51 -1.51
N ILE A 193 1.19 5.64 -1.21
CA ILE A 193 0.97 4.27 -0.73
C ILE A 193 1.43 4.14 0.73
N ILE A 194 0.63 3.42 1.52
CA ILE A 194 0.92 3.08 2.92
C ILE A 194 1.05 1.57 3.02
N HIS A 195 2.22 1.11 3.46
CA HIS A 195 2.44 -0.29 3.78
C HIS A 195 2.30 -0.49 5.28
N ILE A 196 1.50 -1.49 5.67
CA ILE A 196 1.27 -1.86 7.06
C ILE A 196 1.66 -3.31 7.24
N ARG A 197 2.74 -3.56 7.97
CA ARG A 197 3.18 -4.92 8.30
C ARG A 197 2.71 -5.27 9.69
N THR A 198 1.93 -6.33 9.80
CA THR A 198 1.29 -6.74 11.05
C THR A 198 1.96 -7.97 11.64
N LYS A 199 2.00 -8.01 12.97
CA LYS A 199 2.44 -9.13 13.77
C LYS A 199 1.35 -9.49 14.78
N THR A 200 1.28 -10.76 15.13
CA THR A 200 0.40 -11.28 16.17
C THR A 200 1.21 -12.04 17.22
N LEU A 201 0.67 -12.12 18.43
CA LEU A 201 1.29 -12.87 19.51
C LEU A 201 0.81 -14.32 19.45
N MET A 202 1.73 -15.24 19.13
CA MET A 202 1.50 -16.68 19.20
C MET A 202 2.55 -17.31 20.12
N ASP A 203 2.12 -18.09 21.11
CA ASP A 203 3.01 -18.76 22.07
C ASP A 203 4.05 -17.83 22.72
N ASN A 204 3.61 -16.65 23.15
CA ASN A 204 4.43 -15.57 23.72
C ASN A 204 5.54 -15.04 22.79
N LYS A 205 5.44 -15.28 21.48
CA LYS A 205 6.33 -14.73 20.46
C LYS A 205 5.55 -13.91 19.45
N LEU A 206 6.10 -12.78 19.02
CA LEU A 206 5.55 -12.01 17.93
C LEU A 206 5.92 -12.70 16.61
N VAL A 207 4.91 -13.14 15.88
CA VAL A 207 5.03 -13.79 14.58
C VAL A 207 4.45 -12.87 13.52
N ASP A 208 5.05 -12.86 12.34
CA ASP A 208 4.53 -12.10 11.20
C ASP A 208 3.18 -12.68 10.78
N SER A 209 2.19 -11.80 10.55
CA SER A 209 0.81 -12.21 10.27
C SER A 209 0.40 -11.90 8.83
N GLY A 210 0.56 -10.65 8.41
CA GLY A 210 0.11 -10.20 7.11
C GLY A 210 0.56 -8.78 6.80
N GLU A 211 0.33 -8.35 5.57
CA GLU A 211 0.63 -7.02 5.07
C GLU A 211 -0.59 -6.40 4.41
N ASP A 212 -0.93 -5.18 4.84
CA ASP A 212 -1.91 -4.33 4.16
C ASP A 212 -1.17 -3.27 3.35
N ILE A 213 -1.66 -3.02 2.14
CA ILE A 213 -1.17 -1.95 1.26
C ILE A 213 -2.37 -1.07 0.93
N LEU A 214 -2.37 0.15 1.48
CA LEU A 214 -3.44 1.12 1.30
C LEU A 214 -3.01 2.21 0.33
N TYR A 215 -3.94 2.63 -0.53
CA TYR A 215 -3.81 3.82 -1.35
C TYR A 215 -4.44 5.01 -0.62
N ALA A 216 -3.62 6.02 -0.32
CA ALA A 216 -4.04 7.25 0.35
C ALA A 216 -4.12 8.47 -0.58
N GLY A 217 -3.74 8.30 -1.86
CA GLY A 217 -3.70 9.38 -2.84
C GLY A 217 -2.68 10.49 -2.50
N HIS A 218 -2.77 11.61 -3.21
CA HIS A 218 -1.89 12.77 -3.00
C HIS A 218 -2.25 13.63 -1.79
N ILE A 219 -3.23 13.21 -0.98
CA ILE A 219 -3.72 13.97 0.18
C ILE A 219 -3.17 13.32 1.47
N GLU A 220 -3.20 14.06 2.58
CA GLU A 220 -2.88 13.46 3.87
C GLU A 220 -3.83 12.30 4.17
N PRO A 221 -3.33 11.12 4.60
CA PRO A 221 -4.17 9.94 4.81
C PRO A 221 -5.36 10.17 5.76
N ASN A 222 -5.21 11.10 6.70
CA ASN A 222 -6.25 11.49 7.64
C ASN A 222 -7.36 12.39 7.07
N SER A 223 -7.18 12.92 5.87
CA SER A 223 -8.18 13.79 5.25
C SER A 223 -9.29 13.02 4.54
N SER A 224 -9.02 11.79 4.12
CA SER A 224 -10.00 10.98 3.39
C SER A 224 -10.92 10.23 4.36
N PRO A 225 -12.25 10.21 4.12
CA PRO A 225 -13.17 9.38 4.89
C PRO A 225 -12.95 7.88 4.64
N PHE A 226 -12.38 7.53 3.48
CA PHE A 226 -12.09 6.14 3.12
C PHE A 226 -10.67 5.97 2.58
N LEU A 227 -10.03 4.86 2.97
CA LEU A 227 -8.82 4.36 2.30
C LEU A 227 -9.13 2.99 1.73
N ILE A 228 -8.63 2.73 0.53
CA ILE A 228 -8.86 1.46 -0.17
C ILE A 228 -7.51 0.82 -0.43
N GLY A 229 -7.43 -0.49 -0.30
CA GLY A 229 -6.20 -1.21 -0.52
C GLY A 229 -6.41 -2.69 -0.70
N THR A 230 -5.32 -3.41 -0.51
CA THR A 230 -5.28 -4.86 -0.54
C THR A 230 -4.62 -5.38 0.73
N TYR A 231 -5.09 -6.52 1.21
CA TYR A 231 -4.44 -7.26 2.29
C TYR A 231 -3.91 -8.59 1.78
N ASN A 232 -2.87 -9.09 2.44
CA ASN A 232 -2.49 -10.51 2.42
C ASN A 232 -2.30 -10.98 3.86
N ALA A 233 -2.75 -12.19 4.16
CA ALA A 233 -2.70 -12.74 5.53
C ALA A 233 -2.88 -14.26 5.53
N PHE A 234 -2.83 -14.83 6.73
CA PHE A 234 -3.37 -16.16 7.01
C PHE A 234 -4.79 -16.02 7.57
N ASP A 235 -5.71 -16.86 7.10
CA ASP A 235 -7.05 -16.96 7.71
C ASP A 235 -7.02 -17.76 9.02
N ILE A 236 -8.16 -17.85 9.71
CA ILE A 236 -8.28 -18.61 10.97
C ILE A 236 -8.06 -20.13 10.80
N TYR A 237 -7.95 -20.62 9.57
CA TYR A 237 -7.64 -22.01 9.21
C TYR A 237 -6.21 -22.16 8.67
N ASN A 238 -5.36 -21.14 8.82
CA ASN A 238 -3.98 -21.07 8.32
C ASN A 238 -3.85 -21.18 6.79
N ARG A 239 -4.88 -20.81 6.03
CA ARG A 239 -4.79 -20.69 4.57
C ARG A 239 -4.26 -19.31 4.19
N VAL A 240 -3.46 -19.25 3.14
CA VAL A 240 -2.99 -17.97 2.59
C VAL A 240 -4.14 -17.31 1.86
N ILE A 241 -4.48 -16.08 2.26
CA ILE A 241 -5.55 -15.29 1.68
C ILE A 241 -5.04 -13.91 1.26
N ALA A 242 -5.68 -13.35 0.23
CA ALA A 242 -5.50 -11.96 -0.17
C ALA A 242 -6.82 -11.39 -0.68
N GLY A 243 -7.00 -10.09 -0.62
CA GLY A 243 -8.19 -9.47 -1.18
C GLY A 243 -8.23 -7.97 -0.99
N LYS A 244 -9.37 -7.37 -1.35
CA LYS A 244 -9.62 -5.93 -1.17
C LYS A 244 -9.90 -5.60 0.30
N LEU A 245 -9.36 -4.47 0.73
CA LEU A 245 -9.46 -3.91 2.08
C LEU A 245 -10.02 -2.49 1.98
N ILE A 246 -10.94 -2.13 2.89
CA ILE A 246 -11.46 -0.76 3.02
C ILE A 246 -11.30 -0.31 4.46
N PHE A 247 -10.74 0.88 4.66
CA PHE A 247 -10.76 1.58 5.95
C PHE A 247 -11.78 2.72 5.86
N GLU A 248 -12.71 2.75 6.80
CA GLU A 248 -13.66 3.84 7.00
C GLU A 248 -13.28 4.61 8.26
N LYS A 249 -13.10 5.93 8.14
CA LYS A 249 -12.65 6.79 9.23
C LYS A 249 -13.79 7.14 10.19
N PHE A 250 -13.46 7.26 11.48
CA PHE A 250 -14.35 7.73 12.54
C PHE A 250 -13.70 8.90 13.29
N ASP A 251 -14.51 9.79 13.85
CA ASP A 251 -14.04 10.99 14.54
C ASP A 251 -13.49 10.65 15.94
N SER A 252 -13.98 9.57 16.56
CA SER A 252 -13.51 9.12 17.87
C SER A 252 -13.35 7.60 17.98
N LYS A 253 -12.57 7.19 18.99
CA LYS A 253 -12.39 5.78 19.35
C LYS A 253 -13.72 5.12 19.74
N ASP A 254 -14.54 5.81 20.50
CA ASP A 254 -15.80 5.27 21.03
C ASP A 254 -16.81 5.03 19.91
N GLU A 255 -16.92 5.95 18.96
CA GLU A 255 -17.76 5.78 17.77
C GLU A 255 -17.31 4.58 16.92
N MET A 256 -16.00 4.45 16.67
CA MET A 256 -15.44 3.30 15.95
C MET A 256 -15.76 1.98 16.68
N ILE A 257 -15.60 1.93 18.01
CA ILE A 257 -15.92 0.74 18.81
C ILE A 257 -17.40 0.40 18.68
N GLU A 258 -18.30 1.36 18.88
CA GLU A 258 -19.74 1.14 18.79
C GLU A 258 -20.15 0.62 17.40
N ALA A 259 -19.67 1.26 16.33
CA ALA A 259 -19.99 0.86 14.96
C ALA A 259 -19.40 -0.51 14.57
N SER A 260 -18.22 -0.85 15.08
CA SER A 260 -17.55 -2.13 14.80
C SER A 260 -18.22 -3.34 15.45
N LEU A 261 -18.91 -3.13 16.58
CA LEU A 261 -19.62 -4.20 17.31
C LEU A 261 -21.00 -4.50 16.75
N LYS A 262 -21.54 -3.63 15.88
CA LYS A 262 -22.78 -3.91 15.15
C LYS A 262 -22.51 -5.01 14.12
N ARG A 263 -23.35 -6.05 14.08
CA ARG A 263 -23.21 -7.16 13.12
C ARG A 263 -23.47 -6.74 11.67
N GLU A 264 -24.29 -5.71 11.48
CA GLU A 264 -24.68 -5.22 10.16
C GLU A 264 -23.49 -4.65 9.38
N ILE A 265 -23.43 -4.95 8.09
CA ILE A 265 -22.41 -4.47 7.16
C ILE A 265 -23.07 -3.48 6.21
N PRO A 266 -22.52 -2.26 6.03
CA PRO A 266 -23.08 -1.31 5.08
C PRO A 266 -23.06 -1.85 3.64
N ASN A 267 -24.16 -1.63 2.91
CA ASN A 267 -24.31 -2.15 1.54
C ASN A 267 -23.25 -1.61 0.57
N TYR A 268 -22.80 -0.38 0.77
CA TYR A 268 -21.74 0.23 -0.04
C TYR A 268 -20.36 -0.38 0.22
N ILE A 269 -20.14 -1.04 1.37
CA ILE A 269 -18.90 -1.80 1.64
C ILE A 269 -18.97 -3.15 0.95
N ILE A 270 -20.07 -3.90 1.12
CA ILE A 270 -20.16 -5.27 0.62
C ILE A 270 -20.12 -5.34 -0.91
N GLN A 271 -20.70 -4.35 -1.61
CA GLN A 271 -20.64 -4.28 -3.08
C GLN A 271 -19.19 -4.24 -3.60
N GLU A 272 -18.27 -3.66 -2.81
CA GLU A 272 -16.87 -3.48 -3.21
C GLU A 272 -15.99 -4.70 -2.93
N ILE A 273 -16.26 -5.46 -1.86
CA ILE A 273 -15.32 -6.48 -1.35
C ILE A 273 -15.80 -7.93 -1.50
N ARG A 274 -17.10 -8.18 -1.69
CA ARG A 274 -17.69 -9.54 -1.58
C ARG A 274 -17.03 -10.60 -2.47
N ASN A 275 -16.70 -10.25 -3.70
CA ASN A 275 -16.16 -11.20 -4.69
C ASN A 275 -14.67 -10.92 -5.00
N GLN A 276 -13.91 -10.45 -4.02
CA GLN A 276 -12.51 -10.02 -4.19
C GLN A 276 -11.52 -10.85 -3.37
N LEU A 277 -11.98 -11.93 -2.73
CA LEU A 277 -11.14 -12.83 -1.93
C LEU A 277 -10.44 -13.85 -2.84
N ILE A 278 -9.12 -13.86 -2.78
CA ILE A 278 -8.25 -14.91 -3.30
C ILE A 278 -7.86 -15.80 -2.12
N MET A 279 -8.09 -17.10 -2.25
CA MET A 279 -7.78 -18.08 -1.21
C MET A 279 -6.97 -19.21 -1.80
N ASN A 280 -5.80 -19.45 -1.21
CA ASN A 280 -5.01 -20.63 -1.51
C ASN A 280 -5.39 -21.74 -0.53
N ASN A 281 -5.89 -22.87 -1.04
CA ASN A 281 -6.38 -23.99 -0.23
C ASN A 281 -5.29 -24.72 0.58
N GLY A 282 -4.04 -24.26 0.54
CA GLY A 282 -2.98 -24.73 1.45
C GLY A 282 -2.57 -26.19 1.25
N ARG A 283 -3.04 -26.83 0.17
CA ARG A 283 -2.68 -28.20 -0.17
C ARG A 283 -1.41 -28.19 -1.01
N VAL A 284 -0.30 -28.60 -0.40
CA VAL A 284 0.90 -28.97 -1.16
C VAL A 284 0.52 -30.15 -2.06
N PRO A 285 0.80 -30.08 -3.37
CA PRO A 285 0.52 -31.19 -4.27
C PRO A 285 1.17 -32.48 -3.79
N ASN A 286 0.43 -33.59 -3.77
CA ASN A 286 0.97 -34.88 -3.31
C ASN A 286 1.87 -35.52 -4.37
N SER A 287 1.74 -35.09 -5.62
CA SER A 287 2.54 -35.53 -6.75
C SER A 287 2.92 -34.34 -7.63
N SER A 288 4.13 -34.39 -8.22
CA SER A 288 4.51 -33.44 -9.26
C SER A 288 3.57 -33.48 -10.46
N LEU A 289 2.83 -34.58 -10.67
CA LEU A 289 1.83 -34.71 -11.74
C LEU A 289 0.63 -33.77 -11.56
N GLU A 290 0.35 -33.28 -10.34
CA GLU A 290 -0.73 -32.34 -10.09
C GLU A 290 -0.40 -30.91 -10.58
N ILE A 291 0.88 -30.56 -10.68
CA ILE A 291 1.37 -29.23 -11.10
C ILE A 291 2.49 -29.28 -12.16
N SER A 292 2.56 -30.35 -12.96
CA SER A 292 3.53 -30.48 -14.05
C SER A 292 2.85 -30.53 -15.41
N SER A 293 3.64 -30.46 -16.48
CA SER A 293 3.20 -30.63 -17.87
C SER A 293 2.48 -31.94 -18.15
N LYS A 294 2.58 -32.92 -17.25
CA LYS A 294 1.89 -34.22 -17.34
C LYS A 294 0.50 -34.22 -16.70
N SER A 295 0.08 -33.13 -16.07
CA SER A 295 -1.27 -32.98 -15.53
C SER A 295 -2.30 -33.01 -16.68
N PRO A 296 -3.42 -33.74 -16.54
CA PRO A 296 -4.51 -33.69 -17.52
C PRO A 296 -4.99 -32.26 -17.80
N PHE A 297 -4.96 -31.40 -16.78
CA PHE A 297 -5.28 -29.98 -16.90
C PHE A 297 -4.27 -29.26 -17.78
N ALA A 298 -2.97 -29.47 -17.58
CA ALA A 298 -1.92 -28.83 -18.39
C ALA A 298 -2.06 -29.20 -19.88
N SER A 299 -2.31 -30.47 -20.18
CA SER A 299 -2.51 -30.93 -21.57
C SER A 299 -3.77 -30.34 -22.23
N THR A 300 -4.81 -30.04 -21.43
CA THR A 300 -6.03 -29.42 -21.93
C THR A 300 -5.82 -27.92 -22.16
N TYR A 301 -5.10 -27.26 -21.24
CA TYR A 301 -4.74 -25.85 -21.37
C TYR A 301 -3.89 -25.57 -22.60
N GLU A 302 -2.87 -26.39 -22.88
CA GLU A 302 -2.06 -26.28 -24.10
C GLU A 302 -2.93 -26.26 -25.37
N LYS A 303 -3.99 -27.07 -25.39
CA LYS A 303 -4.92 -27.20 -26.52
C LYS A 303 -5.97 -26.10 -26.59
N LEU A 304 -6.07 -25.22 -25.60
CA LEU A 304 -6.93 -24.02 -25.67
C LEU A 304 -6.34 -22.93 -26.55
N THR A 305 -5.05 -22.99 -26.87
CA THR A 305 -4.40 -21.95 -27.68
C THR A 305 -4.84 -22.05 -29.15
N GLY A 306 -4.99 -20.90 -29.83
CA GLY A 306 -5.48 -20.87 -31.22
C GLY A 306 -6.43 -19.72 -31.54
N SER A 307 -6.94 -19.72 -32.77
CA SER A 307 -7.92 -18.76 -33.27
C SER A 307 -9.32 -19.37 -33.25
N TYR A 308 -10.26 -18.71 -32.58
CA TYR A 308 -11.62 -19.17 -32.39
C TYR A 308 -12.60 -18.32 -33.18
N GLN A 309 -13.58 -18.96 -33.80
CA GLN A 309 -14.79 -18.36 -34.31
C GLN A 309 -16.00 -19.03 -33.64
N ILE A 310 -16.77 -18.23 -32.90
CA ILE A 310 -17.96 -18.66 -32.18
C ILE A 310 -19.18 -18.09 -32.87
N ASN A 311 -20.14 -18.95 -33.17
CA ASN A 311 -21.43 -18.59 -33.72
C ASN A 311 -22.49 -18.89 -32.65
N PHE A 312 -23.16 -17.85 -32.16
CA PHE A 312 -24.24 -17.96 -31.18
C PHE A 312 -25.58 -18.15 -31.88
N SER A 313 -26.42 -19.06 -31.38
CA SER A 313 -27.79 -19.27 -31.87
C SER A 313 -28.76 -19.20 -30.69
N TYR A 314 -29.56 -18.13 -30.62
CA TYR A 314 -30.41 -17.83 -29.45
C TYR A 314 -31.86 -17.41 -29.78
N ALA A 315 -32.23 -17.30 -31.06
CA ALA A 315 -33.62 -17.27 -31.52
C ALA A 315 -33.72 -17.84 -32.95
N GLU A 316 -34.93 -18.08 -33.46
CA GLU A 316 -35.15 -18.71 -34.79
C GLU A 316 -34.46 -17.96 -35.96
N ASN A 317 -34.17 -16.66 -35.81
CA ASN A 317 -33.45 -15.86 -36.82
C ASN A 317 -32.32 -14.99 -36.24
N ASP A 318 -32.00 -15.14 -34.95
CA ASP A 318 -30.94 -14.34 -34.33
C ASP A 318 -29.67 -15.16 -34.11
N SER A 319 -28.62 -14.69 -34.77
CA SER A 319 -27.26 -15.16 -34.60
C SER A 319 -26.29 -14.00 -34.44
N ALA A 320 -25.19 -14.31 -33.77
CA ALA A 320 -24.08 -13.41 -33.54
C ALA A 320 -22.77 -14.17 -33.68
N ASP A 321 -21.73 -13.48 -34.11
CA ASP A 321 -20.40 -14.04 -34.27
C ASP A 321 -19.40 -13.33 -33.37
N LEU A 322 -18.50 -14.10 -32.79
CA LEU A 322 -17.35 -13.60 -32.03
C LEU A 322 -16.10 -14.34 -32.49
N GLN A 323 -15.08 -13.57 -32.83
CA GLN A 323 -13.76 -14.10 -33.18
C GLN A 323 -12.74 -13.60 -32.16
N PHE A 324 -11.86 -14.50 -31.72
CA PHE A 324 -10.79 -14.17 -30.79
C PHE A 324 -9.62 -15.13 -30.92
N ASN A 325 -8.47 -14.70 -30.42
CA ASN A 325 -7.25 -15.50 -30.39
C ASN A 325 -6.80 -15.70 -28.95
N ILE A 326 -6.37 -16.93 -28.63
CA ILE A 326 -5.66 -17.26 -27.40
C ILE A 326 -4.20 -17.47 -27.77
N ASP A 327 -3.34 -16.55 -27.33
CA ASP A 327 -1.90 -16.56 -27.63
C ASP A 327 -1.21 -17.82 -27.07
N PRO A 328 -0.43 -18.57 -27.87
CA PRO A 328 0.15 -19.84 -27.43
C PRO A 328 1.28 -19.70 -26.40
N ILE A 329 1.82 -18.49 -26.20
CA ILE A 329 2.95 -18.24 -25.31
C ILE A 329 2.45 -17.64 -23.98
N THR A 330 1.58 -16.63 -24.07
CA THR A 330 1.12 -15.81 -22.95
C THR A 330 -0.30 -16.14 -22.50
N TYR A 331 -1.04 -16.95 -23.28
CA TYR A 331 -2.46 -17.28 -23.07
C TYR A 331 -3.39 -16.06 -23.06
N LYS A 332 -2.89 -14.90 -23.49
CA LYS A 332 -3.68 -13.68 -23.59
C LYS A 332 -4.79 -13.87 -24.61
N ILE A 333 -6.02 -13.57 -24.20
CA ILE A 333 -7.18 -13.52 -25.10
C ILE A 333 -7.23 -12.15 -25.75
N SER A 334 -7.38 -12.12 -27.07
CA SER A 334 -7.52 -10.90 -27.85
C SER A 334 -8.66 -11.04 -28.83
N SER A 335 -9.50 -10.00 -28.95
CA SER A 335 -10.58 -10.03 -29.93
C SER A 335 -10.00 -9.92 -31.34
N ALA A 336 -10.52 -10.75 -32.24
CA ALA A 336 -10.31 -10.65 -33.68
C ALA A 336 -11.53 -10.04 -34.38
N THR A 337 -12.63 -9.82 -33.66
CA THR A 337 -13.79 -9.08 -34.14
C THR A 337 -13.49 -7.58 -34.16
N GLU A 338 -13.71 -6.94 -35.31
CA GLU A 338 -13.50 -5.50 -35.47
C GLU A 338 -14.35 -4.68 -34.49
N GLY A 339 -13.74 -3.68 -33.85
CA GLY A 339 -14.42 -2.79 -32.93
C GLY A 339 -14.81 -3.41 -31.58
N CYS A 340 -14.30 -4.60 -31.25
CA CYS A 340 -14.55 -5.30 -29.99
C CYS A 340 -13.27 -5.47 -29.16
N ILE A 341 -13.38 -5.29 -27.84
CA ILE A 341 -12.28 -5.47 -26.88
C ILE A 341 -12.80 -6.25 -25.67
N PHE A 342 -12.05 -7.26 -25.22
CA PHE A 342 -12.34 -7.93 -23.95
C PHE A 342 -12.02 -6.99 -22.78
N LYS A 343 -13.04 -6.69 -21.97
CA LYS A 343 -12.92 -6.00 -20.68
C LYS A 343 -12.63 -6.98 -19.55
N LYS A 344 -13.23 -8.16 -19.64
CA LYS A 344 -13.01 -9.30 -18.75
C LYS A 344 -13.08 -10.57 -19.57
N ASP A 345 -12.24 -11.52 -19.22
CA ASP A 345 -12.21 -12.86 -19.77
C ASP A 345 -11.68 -13.79 -18.69
N ASP A 346 -12.26 -14.99 -18.62
CA ASP A 346 -11.86 -16.03 -17.68
C ASP A 346 -12.15 -17.40 -18.30
N ILE A 347 -11.15 -18.28 -18.28
CA ILE A 347 -11.29 -19.65 -18.74
C ILE A 347 -11.00 -20.58 -17.57
N ASP A 348 -11.99 -21.41 -17.28
CA ASP A 348 -11.92 -22.46 -16.28
C ASP A 348 -12.12 -23.83 -16.92
N ILE A 349 -11.42 -24.84 -16.40
CA ILE A 349 -11.68 -26.24 -16.72
C ILE A 349 -12.35 -26.89 -15.50
N ILE A 350 -13.65 -27.14 -15.63
CA ILE A 350 -14.50 -27.62 -14.54
C ILE A 350 -14.82 -29.11 -14.72
N GLN A 351 -15.53 -29.69 -13.73
CA GLN A 351 -15.99 -31.08 -13.76
C GLN A 351 -14.85 -32.08 -14.04
N ASN A 352 -13.80 -32.02 -13.22
CA ASN A 352 -12.62 -32.89 -13.30
C ASN A 352 -11.93 -32.90 -14.69
N GLY A 353 -11.89 -31.75 -15.37
CA GLY A 353 -11.21 -31.64 -16.65
C GLY A 353 -12.12 -31.82 -17.88
N SER A 354 -13.41 -32.10 -17.70
CA SER A 354 -14.30 -32.54 -18.81
C SER A 354 -15.06 -31.42 -19.52
N VAL A 355 -15.15 -30.24 -18.92
CA VAL A 355 -15.89 -29.09 -19.45
C VAL A 355 -14.99 -27.86 -19.40
N VAL A 356 -14.91 -27.16 -20.51
CA VAL A 356 -14.34 -25.82 -20.59
C VAL A 356 -15.46 -24.82 -20.36
N HIS A 357 -15.24 -23.92 -19.41
CA HIS A 357 -16.08 -22.78 -19.12
C HIS A 357 -15.32 -21.52 -19.55
N PHE A 358 -15.88 -20.76 -20.48
CA PHE A 358 -15.34 -19.48 -20.91
C PHE A 358 -16.34 -18.38 -20.58
N SER A 359 -15.98 -17.48 -19.67
CA SER A 359 -16.76 -16.29 -19.35
C SER A 359 -16.10 -15.04 -19.91
N PHE A 360 -16.90 -14.11 -20.42
CA PHE A 360 -16.37 -12.89 -21.02
C PHE A 360 -17.30 -11.69 -20.88
N GLN A 361 -16.71 -10.50 -20.96
CA GLN A 361 -17.37 -9.22 -21.12
C GLN A 361 -16.62 -8.39 -22.18
N LEU A 362 -17.33 -7.94 -23.21
CA LEU A 362 -16.83 -7.12 -24.29
C LEU A 362 -17.20 -5.64 -24.09
N LEU A 363 -16.34 -4.76 -24.60
CA LEU A 363 -16.66 -3.39 -24.97
C LEU A 363 -16.66 -3.33 -26.49
N GLY A 364 -17.67 -2.68 -27.10
CA GLY A 364 -17.72 -2.52 -28.55
C GLY A 364 -19.09 -2.80 -29.16
N LEU A 365 -19.07 -3.14 -30.45
CA LEU A 365 -20.26 -3.28 -31.30
C LEU A 365 -20.73 -4.73 -31.50
N SER A 366 -20.36 -5.64 -30.60
CA SER A 366 -20.83 -7.05 -30.65
C SER A 366 -22.31 -7.15 -30.28
N LYS A 367 -23.06 -7.99 -31.00
CA LYS A 367 -24.44 -8.33 -30.64
C LYS A 367 -24.54 -9.00 -29.27
N VAL A 368 -23.51 -9.77 -28.88
CA VAL A 368 -23.39 -10.41 -27.55
C VAL A 368 -22.30 -9.67 -26.78
N LEU A 369 -22.67 -8.97 -25.70
CA LEU A 369 -21.72 -8.15 -24.93
C LEU A 369 -21.12 -8.89 -23.74
N SER A 370 -21.81 -9.87 -23.17
CA SER A 370 -21.25 -10.72 -22.12
C SER A 370 -21.88 -12.09 -22.16
N GLY A 371 -21.12 -13.13 -21.83
CA GLY A 371 -21.67 -14.47 -21.78
C GLY A 371 -20.73 -15.47 -21.13
N GLU A 372 -21.32 -16.61 -20.79
CA GLU A 372 -20.66 -17.80 -20.31
C GLU A 372 -20.93 -18.91 -21.32
N ILE A 373 -19.86 -19.54 -21.82
CA ILE A 373 -19.89 -20.61 -22.80
C ILE A 373 -19.37 -21.88 -22.15
N PHE A 374 -20.09 -22.98 -22.36
CA PHE A 374 -19.72 -24.31 -21.88
C PHE A 374 -19.63 -25.28 -23.05
N PHE A 375 -18.47 -25.92 -23.20
CA PHE A 375 -18.28 -27.00 -24.17
C PHE A 375 -17.40 -28.10 -23.59
N LYS A 376 -17.44 -29.29 -24.19
CA LYS A 376 -16.68 -30.43 -23.67
C LYS A 376 -15.20 -30.31 -24.05
N SER A 377 -14.31 -30.55 -23.10
CA SER A 377 -12.85 -30.48 -23.33
C SER A 377 -12.35 -31.54 -24.32
N PHE A 378 -13.08 -32.66 -24.49
CA PHE A 378 -12.71 -33.71 -25.44
C PHE A 378 -12.62 -33.19 -26.88
N TYR A 379 -13.42 -32.17 -27.24
CA TYR A 379 -13.38 -31.56 -28.57
C TYR A 379 -12.01 -30.99 -28.91
N LEU A 380 -11.28 -30.49 -27.91
CA LEU A 380 -9.91 -29.98 -28.07
C LEU A 380 -8.91 -31.09 -28.43
N ASN A 381 -9.25 -32.36 -28.21
CA ASN A 381 -8.38 -33.51 -28.49
C ASN A 381 -8.62 -34.14 -29.86
N GLN A 382 -9.85 -34.05 -30.39
CA GLN A 382 -10.26 -34.83 -31.56
C GLN A 382 -10.19 -34.06 -32.88
N LEU A 383 -9.95 -32.74 -32.86
CA LEU A 383 -10.00 -31.86 -34.04
C LEU A 383 -11.33 -32.00 -34.84
N GLU A 384 -12.37 -32.57 -34.20
CA GLU A 384 -13.71 -32.70 -34.80
C GLU A 384 -14.41 -31.36 -34.68
N GLU A 385 -14.29 -30.56 -35.75
CA GLU A 385 -14.97 -29.28 -35.86
C GLU A 385 -16.26 -29.39 -36.66
N PRO A 386 -17.29 -28.61 -36.31
CA PRO A 386 -17.35 -27.64 -35.20
C PRO A 386 -17.51 -28.30 -33.82
N PHE A 387 -17.10 -27.61 -32.76
CA PHE A 387 -17.49 -27.98 -31.40
C PHE A 387 -18.88 -27.44 -31.10
N GLU A 388 -19.68 -28.26 -30.44
CA GLU A 388 -21.01 -27.87 -29.97
C GLU A 388 -20.94 -27.54 -28.47
N GLY A 389 -21.51 -26.39 -28.11
CA GLY A 389 -21.60 -25.91 -26.75
C GLY A 389 -22.94 -25.27 -26.44
N VAL A 390 -23.08 -24.81 -25.20
CA VAL A 390 -24.22 -24.01 -24.74
C VAL A 390 -23.72 -22.71 -24.16
N PHE A 391 -24.56 -21.68 -24.17
CA PHE A 391 -24.22 -20.41 -23.55
C PHE A 391 -25.41 -19.75 -22.86
N SER A 392 -25.08 -18.84 -21.94
CA SER A 392 -26.00 -17.87 -21.34
C SER A 392 -25.30 -16.52 -21.26
N GLY A 393 -26.01 -15.43 -21.52
CA GLY A 393 -25.39 -14.11 -21.60
C GLY A 393 -26.37 -12.95 -21.76
N MET A 394 -25.82 -11.81 -22.16
CA MET A 394 -26.55 -10.58 -22.45
C MET A 394 -26.18 -10.06 -23.84
N ASP A 395 -27.19 -9.62 -24.58
CA ASP A 395 -27.00 -8.92 -25.84
C ASP A 395 -26.63 -7.44 -25.64
N HIS A 396 -26.41 -6.75 -26.75
CA HIS A 396 -26.12 -5.31 -26.80
C HIS A 396 -27.26 -4.41 -26.31
N GLU A 397 -28.49 -4.91 -26.24
CA GLU A 397 -29.65 -4.19 -25.68
C GLU A 397 -29.85 -4.49 -24.19
N GLY A 398 -29.00 -5.35 -23.59
CA GLY A 398 -29.10 -5.78 -22.20
C GLY A 398 -30.16 -6.87 -21.98
N LYS A 399 -30.66 -7.53 -23.04
CA LYS A 399 -31.58 -8.66 -22.90
C LYS A 399 -30.82 -9.93 -22.56
N LEU A 400 -31.39 -10.72 -21.66
CA LEU A 400 -30.88 -12.05 -21.33
C LEU A 400 -31.09 -12.98 -22.52
N ILE A 401 -30.01 -13.61 -22.98
CA ILE A 401 -30.00 -14.56 -24.09
C ILE A 401 -29.35 -15.87 -23.66
N ASN A 402 -29.81 -16.98 -24.20
CA ASN A 402 -29.20 -18.29 -24.00
C ASN A 402 -29.46 -19.16 -25.24
N GLY A 403 -28.65 -20.19 -25.42
CA GLY A 403 -28.83 -21.08 -26.55
C GLY A 403 -27.62 -21.97 -26.81
N LYS A 404 -27.47 -22.35 -28.08
CA LYS A 404 -26.35 -23.17 -28.55
C LYS A 404 -25.26 -22.29 -29.12
N VAL A 405 -24.04 -22.80 -29.06
CA VAL A 405 -22.87 -22.18 -29.67
C VAL A 405 -22.17 -23.22 -30.52
N ARG A 406 -21.81 -22.81 -31.74
CA ARG A 406 -20.96 -23.56 -32.64
C ARG A 406 -19.58 -22.91 -32.66
N ILE A 407 -18.55 -23.67 -32.33
CA ILE A 407 -17.18 -23.19 -32.17
C ILE A 407 -16.31 -23.82 -33.25
N VAL A 408 -15.55 -22.99 -33.95
CA VAL A 408 -14.51 -23.41 -34.90
C VAL A 408 -13.18 -22.90 -34.37
N LYS A 409 -12.16 -23.75 -34.32
CA LYS A 409 -10.85 -23.47 -33.77
C LYS A 409 -9.78 -23.69 -34.85
N ASN A 410 -9.36 -22.61 -35.48
CA ASN A 410 -8.22 -22.65 -36.38
C ASN A 410 -6.90 -22.69 -35.59
N GLU A 411 -5.94 -23.49 -36.04
CA GLU A 411 -4.57 -23.39 -35.56
C GLU A 411 -4.02 -22.00 -35.92
N MET A 412 -3.42 -21.32 -34.95
CA MET A 412 -2.68 -20.09 -35.25
C MET A 412 -1.52 -20.45 -36.19
N PRO A 413 -1.24 -19.65 -37.24
CA PRO A 413 -0.09 -19.89 -38.08
C PRO A 413 1.15 -19.95 -37.18
N THR A 414 1.83 -21.09 -37.19
CA THR A 414 3.09 -21.24 -36.50
C THR A 414 4.03 -20.20 -37.09
N PHE A 415 4.37 -19.18 -36.30
CA PHE A 415 5.49 -18.33 -36.65
C PHE A 415 6.72 -19.23 -36.60
N SER A 416 7.13 -19.73 -37.76
CA SER A 416 8.41 -20.39 -37.92
C SER A 416 9.47 -19.37 -37.51
N ASN A 417 10.02 -19.54 -36.31
CA ASN A 417 11.22 -18.81 -35.91
C ASN A 417 12.28 -19.10 -36.98
N LYS A 418 12.64 -18.08 -37.76
CA LYS A 418 13.90 -18.02 -38.46
C LYS A 418 14.94 -17.42 -37.54
#